data_AF-A0A1A8XPU1-F1
#
_entry.id   AF-A0A1A8XPU1-F1
#
_cell.length_a   1.000
_cell.length_b   1.000
_cell.length_c   1.000
_cell.angle_alpha   90.00
_cell.angle_beta   90.00
_cell.angle_gamma   90.00
#
_symmetry.space_group_name_H-M   'P 1'
#
loop_
_entity.id
_entity.type
_entity.pdbx_description
1 polymer ?
#
loop_
_entity_poly.entity_id
_entity_poly.type
_entity_poly.pdbx_seq_one_letter_code
_entity_poly.pdbx_strand_id
1 'polypeptide(L)'
;MTDLPQKIPKPITEKYVAIAALVDAFCTKHLNEEYRQLIHHVVGALARKRPSPLLRGKENVWAAAAVHAVGRVNFLDDPSQKPHCKPKVIYEFFGIAESTGQNKSKEIRDLLKMGPMSPEWTLPSRLADNPMVWLLQVNGFMVDIREMPAEVQQMAFEKGLIPFVPAERDVSESSNG
;
A
#
# COMPACT_ATOMS: atom_id res chain seq x y z
N MET A 1 4.51 -14.17 1.53
CA MET A 1 3.35 -14.14 2.45
C MET A 1 2.10 -14.25 1.59
N THR A 2 1.39 -15.36 1.68
CA THR A 2 0.32 -15.75 0.76
C THR A 2 -0.93 -14.89 1.01
N ASP A 3 -1.48 -14.32 -0.07
CA ASP A 3 -2.71 -13.52 -0.08
C ASP A 3 -3.89 -14.37 0.39
N LEU A 4 -4.24 -14.27 1.67
CA LEU A 4 -5.48 -14.86 2.18
C LEU A 4 -6.65 -14.00 1.67
N PRO A 5 -7.67 -14.58 1.01
CA PRO A 5 -8.82 -13.83 0.52
C PRO A 5 -9.46 -13.08 1.69
N GLN A 6 -9.50 -11.76 1.58
CA GLN A 6 -9.95 -10.90 2.65
C GLN A 6 -11.42 -11.20 2.96
N LYS A 7 -11.73 -11.58 4.20
CA LYS A 7 -13.11 -11.86 4.60
C LYS A 7 -13.91 -10.56 4.63
N ILE A 8 -14.65 -10.29 3.55
CA ILE A 8 -15.52 -9.13 3.41
C ILE A 8 -16.87 -9.40 4.11
N PRO A 9 -17.39 -8.46 4.92
CA PRO A 9 -18.71 -8.60 5.52
C PRO A 9 -19.82 -8.71 4.45
N LYS A 10 -20.81 -9.60 4.65
CA LYS A 10 -21.92 -9.79 3.71
C LYS A 10 -22.60 -8.48 3.28
N PRO A 11 -22.95 -7.55 4.19
CA PRO A 11 -23.67 -6.32 3.81
C PRO A 11 -22.90 -5.36 2.89
N ILE A 12 -21.58 -5.51 2.77
CA ILE A 12 -20.73 -4.64 1.93
C ILE A 12 -20.16 -5.38 0.71
N THR A 13 -20.49 -6.66 0.52
CA THR A 13 -19.87 -7.51 -0.50
C THR A 13 -20.10 -6.97 -1.91
N GLU A 14 -21.33 -6.62 -2.26
CA GLU A 14 -21.66 -6.08 -3.60
C GLU A 14 -20.91 -4.77 -3.87
N LYS A 15 -20.88 -3.87 -2.88
CA LYS A 15 -20.15 -2.60 -2.97
C LYS A 15 -18.66 -2.82 -3.15
N TYR A 16 -18.08 -3.75 -2.40
CA TYR A 16 -16.67 -4.12 -2.50
C TYR A 16 -16.33 -4.67 -3.89
N VAL A 17 -17.12 -5.61 -4.41
CA VAL A 17 -16.91 -6.21 -5.74
C VAL A 17 -16.96 -5.16 -6.85
N ALA A 18 -17.91 -4.22 -6.78
CA ALA A 18 -18.01 -3.15 -7.77
C ALA A 18 -16.79 -2.20 -7.74
N ILE A 19 -16.29 -1.85 -6.55
CA ILE A 19 -15.05 -1.05 -6.41
C ILE A 19 -13.84 -1.83 -6.91
N ALA A 20 -13.74 -3.11 -6.56
CA ALA A 20 -12.66 -4.01 -6.96
C ALA A 20 -12.54 -4.11 -8.49
N ALA A 21 -13.65 -4.29 -9.20
CA ALA A 21 -13.66 -4.37 -10.66
C ALA A 21 -13.16 -3.07 -11.32
N LEU A 22 -13.52 -1.90 -10.76
CA LEU A 22 -13.05 -0.60 -11.24
C LEU A 22 -11.55 -0.42 -11.01
N VAL A 23 -11.03 -0.87 -9.85
CA VAL A 23 -9.60 -0.88 -9.53
C VAL A 23 -8.85 -1.80 -10.49
N ASP A 24 -9.34 -3.02 -10.73
CA ASP A 24 -8.71 -3.99 -11.63
C ASP A 24 -8.57 -3.43 -13.05
N ALA A 25 -9.61 -2.77 -13.56
CA ALA A 25 -9.60 -2.13 -14.87
C ALA A 25 -8.54 -1.01 -14.96
N PHE A 26 -8.42 -0.19 -13.91
CA PHE A 26 -7.40 0.87 -13.87
C PHE A 26 -6.00 0.29 -13.80
N CYS A 27 -5.76 -0.66 -12.90
CA CYS A 27 -4.44 -1.26 -12.70
C CYS A 27 -3.95 -2.00 -13.95
N THR A 28 -4.85 -2.72 -14.63
CA THR A 28 -4.55 -3.40 -15.90
C THR A 28 -4.09 -2.42 -16.98
N LYS A 29 -4.67 -1.22 -17.02
CA LYS A 29 -4.37 -0.22 -18.04
C LYS A 29 -3.16 0.66 -17.72
N HIS A 30 -2.97 1.00 -16.43
CA HIS A 30 -2.06 2.08 -16.03
C HIS A 30 -1.00 1.68 -15.01
N LEU A 31 -1.16 0.56 -14.29
CA LEU A 31 -0.27 0.16 -13.20
C LEU A 31 0.21 -1.28 -13.38
N ASN A 32 0.40 -1.99 -12.27
CA ASN A 32 0.88 -3.37 -12.22
C ASN A 32 0.14 -4.16 -11.12
N GLU A 33 0.54 -5.43 -10.97
CA GLU A 33 -0.06 -6.34 -10.01
C GLU A 33 0.15 -5.93 -8.55
N GLU A 34 1.32 -5.41 -8.18
CA GLU A 34 1.59 -4.97 -6.80
C GLU A 34 0.65 -3.84 -6.37
N TYR A 35 0.44 -2.85 -7.25
CA TYR A 35 -0.53 -1.79 -7.00
C TYR A 35 -1.95 -2.36 -6.89
N ARG A 36 -2.34 -3.28 -7.78
CA ARG A 36 -3.66 -3.91 -7.75
C ARG A 36 -3.92 -4.58 -6.40
N GLN A 37 -3.01 -5.41 -5.93
CA GLN A 37 -3.12 -6.11 -4.65
C GLN A 37 -3.19 -5.12 -3.47
N LEU A 38 -2.30 -4.13 -3.45
CA LEU A 38 -2.27 -3.15 -2.36
C LEU A 38 -3.53 -2.28 -2.32
N ILE A 39 -4.06 -1.88 -3.48
CA ILE A 39 -5.32 -1.11 -3.55
C ILE A 39 -6.50 -1.98 -3.11
N HIS A 40 -6.57 -3.26 -3.50
CA HIS A 40 -7.58 -4.19 -2.96
C HIS A 40 -7.47 -4.32 -1.44
N HIS A 41 -6.26 -4.32 -0.90
CA HIS A 41 -6.02 -4.33 0.54
C HIS A 41 -6.57 -3.09 1.24
N VAL A 42 -6.35 -1.92 0.67
CA VAL A 42 -6.96 -0.66 1.14
C VAL A 42 -8.49 -0.75 1.12
N VAL A 43 -9.09 -1.17 0.01
CA VAL A 43 -10.55 -1.27 -0.12
C VAL A 43 -11.13 -2.29 0.86
N GLY A 44 -10.48 -3.43 1.05
CA GLY A 44 -10.90 -4.44 2.01
C GLY A 44 -10.77 -3.97 3.46
N ALA A 45 -9.73 -3.19 3.80
CA ALA A 45 -9.59 -2.58 5.11
C ALA A 45 -10.73 -1.57 5.40
N LEU A 46 -11.15 -0.78 4.40
CA LEU A 46 -12.32 0.08 4.51
C LEU A 46 -13.62 -0.74 4.67
N ALA A 47 -13.77 -1.83 3.90
CA ALA A 47 -14.94 -2.71 3.99
C ALA A 47 -15.14 -3.31 5.39
N ARG A 48 -14.05 -3.59 6.12
CA ARG A 48 -14.09 -4.20 7.47
C ARG A 48 -14.34 -3.20 8.61
N LYS A 49 -14.24 -1.89 8.39
CA LYS A 49 -14.59 -0.88 9.40
C LYS A 49 -16.08 -0.97 9.78
N ARG A 50 -16.43 -0.57 11.01
CA ARG A 50 -17.79 -0.65 11.56
C ARG A 50 -18.27 0.73 12.06
N PRO A 51 -19.32 1.33 11.46
CA PRO A 51 -19.90 0.94 10.16
C PRO A 51 -18.87 1.11 9.03
N SER A 52 -19.05 0.42 7.91
CA SER A 52 -18.13 0.58 6.78
C SER A 52 -18.38 1.93 6.10
N PRO A 53 -17.34 2.76 5.87
CA PRO A 53 -17.49 4.01 5.14
C PRO A 53 -17.93 3.80 3.69
N LEU A 54 -17.64 2.63 3.11
CA LEU A 54 -18.02 2.26 1.75
C LEU A 54 -19.54 2.22 1.53
N LEU A 55 -20.33 2.11 2.61
CA LEU A 55 -21.80 2.17 2.55
C LEU A 55 -22.31 3.52 2.00
N ARG A 56 -21.49 4.57 2.01
CA ARG A 56 -21.85 5.91 1.54
C ARG A 56 -20.97 6.31 0.36
N GLY A 57 -21.56 7.01 -0.61
CA GLY A 57 -20.85 7.50 -1.79
C GLY A 57 -20.78 6.50 -2.94
N LYS A 58 -20.26 6.96 -4.08
CA LYS A 58 -20.19 6.20 -5.33
C LYS A 58 -18.92 5.33 -5.40
N GLU A 59 -19.03 4.20 -6.06
CA GLU A 59 -17.99 3.19 -6.24
C GLU A 59 -16.77 3.77 -6.98
N ASN A 60 -17.01 4.54 -8.06
CA ASN A 60 -15.95 5.18 -8.82
C ASN A 60 -15.15 6.21 -8.00
N VAL A 61 -15.83 6.93 -7.09
CA VAL A 61 -15.18 7.86 -6.16
C VAL A 61 -14.28 7.12 -5.18
N TRP A 62 -14.74 6.00 -4.61
CA TRP A 62 -13.93 5.16 -3.73
C TRP A 62 -12.74 4.52 -4.45
N ALA A 63 -12.95 4.00 -5.66
CA ALA A 63 -11.90 3.40 -6.48
C ALA A 63 -10.80 4.43 -6.79
N ALA A 64 -11.16 5.59 -7.33
CA ALA A 64 -10.21 6.66 -7.63
C ALA A 64 -9.44 7.13 -6.39
N ALA A 65 -10.14 7.29 -5.27
CA ALA A 65 -9.55 7.72 -4.02
C ALA A 65 -8.56 6.69 -3.44
N ALA A 66 -8.87 5.40 -3.54
CA ALA A 66 -8.01 4.32 -3.06
C ALA A 66 -6.73 4.23 -3.92
N VAL A 67 -6.86 4.27 -5.25
CA VAL A 67 -5.71 4.35 -6.17
C VAL A 67 -4.84 5.55 -5.83
N HIS A 68 -5.44 6.74 -5.67
CA HIS A 68 -4.70 7.95 -5.35
C HIS A 68 -4.06 7.90 -3.95
N ALA A 69 -4.72 7.30 -2.95
CA ALA A 69 -4.17 7.17 -1.60
C ALA A 69 -2.92 6.28 -1.59
N VAL A 70 -2.99 5.10 -2.23
CA VAL A 70 -1.83 4.21 -2.41
C VAL A 70 -0.74 4.90 -3.22
N GLY A 71 -1.11 5.58 -4.31
CA GLY A 71 -0.19 6.34 -5.14
C GLY A 71 0.57 7.41 -4.36
N ARG A 72 -0.08 8.13 -3.46
CA ARG A 72 0.55 9.16 -2.62
C ARG A 72 1.57 8.58 -1.63
N VAL A 73 1.27 7.43 -1.01
CA VAL A 73 2.22 6.75 -0.10
C VAL A 73 3.43 6.23 -0.87
N ASN A 74 3.22 5.81 -2.11
CA ASN A 74 4.23 5.21 -2.98
C ASN A 74 4.64 6.14 -4.13
N PHE A 75 4.70 7.46 -3.90
CA PHE A 75 5.23 8.47 -4.83
C PHE A 75 4.89 8.25 -6.32
N LEU A 76 3.68 7.79 -6.63
CA LEU A 76 3.31 7.32 -7.98
C LEU A 76 3.38 8.44 -9.03
N ASP A 77 3.30 9.69 -8.58
CA ASP A 77 3.37 10.90 -9.38
C ASP A 77 4.79 11.44 -9.58
N ASP A 78 5.80 10.77 -9.04
CA ASP A 78 7.21 11.05 -9.29
C ASP A 78 7.64 10.32 -10.58
N PRO A 79 8.19 11.03 -11.60
CA PRO A 79 8.59 10.43 -12.88
C PRO A 79 9.76 9.45 -12.78
N SER A 80 10.51 9.44 -11.68
CA SER A 80 11.55 8.44 -11.43
C SER A 80 10.98 7.05 -11.12
N GLN A 81 9.70 6.97 -10.76
CA GLN A 81 9.05 5.74 -10.32
C GLN A 81 8.49 4.94 -11.50
N LYS A 82 8.48 3.60 -11.37
CA LYS A 82 7.88 2.69 -12.35
C LYS A 82 6.91 1.74 -11.65
N PRO A 83 5.63 1.67 -12.07
CA PRO A 83 4.94 2.57 -13.00
C PRO A 83 4.85 4.01 -12.47
N HIS A 84 4.67 4.97 -13.38
CA HIS A 84 4.42 6.38 -13.09
C HIS A 84 3.01 6.76 -13.55
N CYS A 85 2.25 7.47 -12.71
CA CYS A 85 0.92 7.94 -13.05
C CYS A 85 0.59 9.25 -12.32
N LYS A 86 0.20 10.27 -13.10
CA LYS A 86 -0.23 11.56 -12.53
C LYS A 86 -1.65 11.47 -11.97
N PRO A 87 -1.98 12.16 -10.85
CA PRO A 87 -3.31 12.12 -10.25
C PRO A 87 -4.46 12.46 -11.21
N LYS A 88 -4.23 13.39 -12.14
CA LYS A 88 -5.19 13.76 -13.18
C LYS A 88 -5.68 12.56 -13.99
N VAL A 89 -4.78 11.64 -14.37
CA VAL A 89 -5.13 10.43 -15.14
C VAL A 89 -6.06 9.51 -14.34
N ILE A 90 -5.84 9.43 -13.02
CA ILE A 90 -6.72 8.67 -12.12
C ILE A 90 -8.14 9.24 -12.19
N TYR A 91 -8.29 10.55 -11.97
CA TYR A 91 -9.62 11.18 -11.89
C TYR A 91 -10.37 11.14 -13.23
N GLU A 92 -9.67 11.37 -14.34
CA GLU A 92 -10.24 11.26 -15.68
C GLU A 92 -10.72 9.84 -15.98
N PHE A 93 -9.92 8.82 -15.63
CA PHE A 93 -10.31 7.42 -15.85
C PHE A 93 -11.60 7.04 -15.10
N PHE A 94 -11.74 7.48 -13.85
CA PHE A 94 -12.92 7.17 -13.03
C PHE A 94 -14.10 8.14 -13.24
N GLY A 95 -13.93 9.17 -14.09
CA GLY A 95 -14.96 10.16 -14.38
C GLY A 95 -15.36 10.99 -13.17
N ILE A 96 -14.39 11.42 -12.36
CA ILE A 96 -14.66 12.24 -11.16
C ILE A 96 -13.90 13.57 -11.19
N ALA A 97 -14.43 14.56 -10.46
CA ALA A 97 -13.71 15.81 -10.25
C ALA A 97 -12.48 15.60 -9.34
N GLU A 98 -11.39 16.28 -9.66
CA GLU A 98 -10.12 16.20 -8.92
C GLU A 98 -10.29 16.52 -7.42
N SER A 99 -11.00 17.60 -7.08
CA SER A 99 -11.26 17.97 -5.68
C SER A 99 -12.01 16.87 -4.91
N THR A 100 -12.92 16.15 -5.57
CA THR A 100 -13.63 15.02 -4.96
C THR A 100 -12.68 13.86 -4.69
N GLY A 101 -11.83 13.53 -5.67
CA GLY A 101 -10.84 12.47 -5.53
C GLY A 101 -9.77 12.77 -4.48
N GLN A 102 -9.27 14.01 -4.42
CA GLN A 102 -8.28 14.43 -3.43
C GLN A 102 -8.85 14.40 -2.01
N ASN A 103 -10.05 14.96 -1.79
CA ASN A 103 -10.70 14.97 -0.47
C ASN A 103 -11.03 13.56 0.00
N LYS A 104 -11.59 12.71 -0.87
CA LYS A 104 -11.89 11.31 -0.53
C LYS A 104 -10.60 10.50 -0.29
N SER A 105 -9.54 10.75 -1.05
CA SER A 105 -8.24 10.11 -0.83
C SER A 105 -7.64 10.50 0.52
N LYS A 106 -7.78 11.76 0.94
CA LYS A 106 -7.41 12.19 2.30
C LYS A 106 -8.23 11.45 3.36
N GLU A 107 -9.55 11.32 3.18
CA GLU A 107 -10.41 10.56 4.09
C GLU A 107 -9.93 9.11 4.24
N ILE A 108 -9.57 8.43 3.15
CA ILE A 108 -8.99 7.07 3.21
C ILE A 108 -7.71 7.05 4.04
N ARG A 109 -6.78 7.98 3.77
CA ARG A 109 -5.50 8.06 4.50
C ARG A 109 -5.72 8.30 5.98
N ASP A 110 -6.62 9.20 6.36
CA ASP A 110 -6.94 9.50 7.76
C ASP A 110 -7.60 8.28 8.45
N LEU A 111 -8.55 7.63 7.78
CA LEU A 111 -9.25 6.44 8.30
C LEU A 111 -8.32 5.24 8.50
N LEU A 112 -7.35 5.06 7.61
CA LEU A 112 -6.40 3.94 7.63
C LEU A 112 -5.05 4.31 8.26
N LYS A 113 -4.92 5.54 8.78
CA LYS A 113 -3.69 6.05 9.39
C LYS A 113 -2.47 5.92 8.46
N MET A 114 -2.67 6.21 7.17
CA MET A 114 -1.60 6.23 6.17
C MET A 114 -0.75 7.49 6.38
N GLY A 115 0.33 7.33 7.13
CA GLY A 115 1.37 8.35 7.30
C GLY A 115 2.33 8.40 6.11
N PRO A 116 3.22 9.40 6.08
CA PRO A 116 4.34 9.42 5.15
C PRO A 116 5.16 8.12 5.28
N MET A 117 5.44 7.45 4.16
CA MET A 117 6.23 6.22 4.13
C MET A 117 5.74 5.11 5.08
N SER A 118 4.42 5.05 5.37
CA SER A 118 3.86 3.99 6.22
C SER A 118 4.25 2.59 5.70
N PRO A 119 4.97 1.78 6.51
CA PRO A 119 5.38 0.43 6.12
C PRO A 119 4.21 -0.45 5.67
N GLU A 120 3.06 -0.36 6.34
CA GLU A 120 1.88 -1.20 6.06
C GLU A 120 1.23 -0.91 4.70
N TRP A 121 1.51 0.26 4.12
CA TRP A 121 0.93 0.72 2.86
C TRP A 121 2.00 0.97 1.79
N THR A 122 3.21 0.42 2.00
CA THR A 122 4.33 0.45 1.07
C THR A 122 4.27 -0.76 0.15
N LEU A 123 4.56 -0.56 -1.14
CA LEU A 123 4.66 -1.65 -2.11
C LEU A 123 5.78 -2.63 -1.71
N PRO A 124 5.61 -3.95 -1.91
CA PRO A 124 6.66 -4.93 -1.62
C PRO A 124 8.01 -4.59 -2.26
N SER A 125 8.01 -4.20 -3.53
CA SER A 125 9.21 -3.76 -4.27
C SER A 125 9.93 -2.56 -3.66
N ARG A 126 9.27 -1.79 -2.78
CA ARG A 126 9.82 -0.57 -2.16
C ARG A 126 10.12 -0.72 -0.67
N LEU A 127 9.85 -1.89 -0.08
CA LEU A 127 10.13 -2.11 1.34
C LEU A 127 11.62 -1.96 1.66
N ALA A 128 12.51 -2.41 0.76
CA ALA A 128 13.95 -2.30 0.94
C ALA A 128 14.43 -0.83 1.07
N ASP A 129 13.83 0.06 0.29
CA ASP A 129 14.24 1.47 0.22
C ASP A 129 13.51 2.36 1.22
N ASN A 130 12.45 1.86 1.87
CA ASN A 130 11.68 2.63 2.84
C ASN A 130 12.37 2.65 4.21
N PRO A 131 12.91 3.79 4.68
CA PRO A 131 13.62 3.86 5.96
C PRO A 131 12.73 3.50 7.16
N MET A 132 11.43 3.78 7.08
CA MET A 132 10.50 3.51 8.18
C MET A 132 10.25 2.01 8.41
N VAL A 133 10.56 1.16 7.42
CA VAL A 133 10.49 -0.31 7.58
C VAL A 133 11.63 -0.81 8.47
N TRP A 134 12.77 -0.12 8.46
CA TRP A 134 14.02 -0.59 9.07
C TRP A 134 14.36 0.10 10.38
N LEU A 135 13.71 1.22 10.70
CA LEU A 135 13.88 1.93 11.96
C LEU A 135 13.13 1.23 13.10
N LEU A 136 13.88 0.54 13.96
CA LEU A 136 13.36 -0.18 15.13
C LEU A 136 13.92 0.38 16.43
N GLN A 137 13.18 0.21 17.53
CA GLN A 137 13.69 0.52 18.86
C GLN A 137 14.45 -0.69 19.43
N VAL A 138 15.75 -0.51 19.69
CA VAL A 138 16.62 -1.51 20.32
C VAL A 138 17.22 -0.88 21.58
N ASN A 139 16.96 -1.49 22.74
CA ASN A 139 17.41 -1.00 24.05
C ASN A 139 17.06 0.48 24.32
N GLY A 140 15.90 0.94 23.85
CA GLY A 140 15.42 2.31 24.03
C GLY A 140 15.88 3.30 22.94
N PHE A 141 16.79 2.91 22.04
CA PHE A 141 17.29 3.76 20.96
C PHE A 141 16.67 3.39 19.62
N MET A 142 16.32 4.39 18.80
CA MET A 142 15.94 4.16 17.41
C MET A 142 17.20 3.87 16.59
N VAL A 143 17.25 2.69 15.97
CA VAL A 143 18.37 2.25 15.14
C VAL A 143 17.84 1.80 13.78
N ASP A 144 18.66 1.97 12.75
CA ASP A 144 18.45 1.26 11.49
C ASP A 144 18.91 -0.18 11.66
N ILE A 145 17.96 -1.13 11.63
CA ILE A 145 18.24 -2.54 11.87
C ILE A 145 19.18 -3.13 10.82
N ARG A 146 19.28 -2.52 9.62
CA ARG A 146 20.17 -2.97 8.53
C ARG A 146 21.65 -2.85 8.92
N GLU A 147 21.97 -1.91 9.80
CA GLU A 147 23.33 -1.66 10.29
C GLU A 147 23.67 -2.50 11.54
N MET A 148 22.71 -3.29 12.05
CA MET A 148 22.92 -4.14 13.22
C MET A 148 23.49 -5.51 12.82
N PRO A 149 24.13 -6.26 13.74
CA PRO A 149 24.61 -7.62 13.46
C PRO A 149 23.52 -8.54 12.90
N ALA A 150 23.91 -9.49 12.04
CA ALA A 150 22.98 -10.39 11.35
C ALA A 150 22.08 -11.16 12.33
N GLU A 151 22.59 -11.52 13.50
CA GLU A 151 21.82 -12.18 14.55
C GLU A 151 20.68 -11.30 15.07
N VAL A 152 20.91 -9.99 15.20
CA VAL A 152 19.88 -9.03 15.63
C VAL A 152 18.85 -8.83 14.52
N GLN A 153 19.28 -8.80 13.26
CA GLN A 153 18.37 -8.75 12.11
C GLN A 153 17.47 -9.99 12.05
N GLN A 154 18.04 -11.18 12.23
CA GLN A 154 17.30 -12.45 12.28
C GLN A 154 16.26 -12.45 13.39
N MET A 155 16.62 -12.00 14.60
CA MET A 155 15.66 -11.86 15.71
C MET A 155 14.52 -10.90 15.39
N ALA A 156 14.79 -9.78 14.69
CA ALA A 156 13.76 -8.85 14.28
C ALA A 156 12.82 -9.47 13.22
N PHE A 157 13.37 -10.25 12.29
CA PHE A 157 12.61 -10.97 11.28
C PHE A 157 11.71 -12.05 11.90
N GLU A 158 12.22 -12.86 12.83
CA GLU A 158 11.45 -13.88 13.54
C GLU A 158 10.29 -13.30 14.36
N LYS A 159 10.46 -12.07 14.85
CA LYS A 159 9.39 -11.31 15.54
C LYS A 159 8.42 -10.62 14.57
N GLY A 160 8.63 -10.74 13.27
CA GLY A 160 7.82 -10.08 12.23
C GLY A 160 7.96 -8.57 12.20
N LEU A 161 9.05 -8.01 12.75
CA LEU A 161 9.27 -6.56 12.80
C LEU A 161 9.83 -6.02 11.49
N ILE A 162 10.53 -6.86 10.71
CA ILE A 162 11.07 -6.54 9.38
C ILE A 162 10.62 -7.60 8.38
N PRO A 163 10.52 -7.27 7.08
CA PRO A 163 9.94 -8.17 6.08
C PRO A 163 10.88 -9.29 5.60
N PHE A 164 12.19 -9.16 5.80
CA PHE A 164 13.24 -10.14 5.47
C PHE A 164 14.53 -9.74 6.20
N VAL A 165 15.56 -10.60 6.18
CA VAL A 165 16.89 -10.32 6.75
C VAL A 165 17.80 -9.68 5.68
N PRO A 166 18.18 -8.40 5.83
CA PRO A 166 19.01 -7.68 4.85
C PRO A 166 20.35 -8.37 4.57
N ALA A 167 21.07 -8.79 5.61
CA ALA A 167 22.40 -9.40 5.49
C ALA A 167 22.43 -10.68 4.63
N GLU A 168 21.31 -11.37 4.45
CA GLU A 168 21.22 -12.56 3.60
C GLU A 168 21.09 -12.24 2.10
N ARG A 169 20.61 -11.03 1.75
CA ARG A 169 20.49 -10.61 0.34
C ARG A 169 21.84 -10.26 -0.28
N ASP A 170 22.72 -9.60 0.47
CA ASP A 170 24.04 -9.19 -0.02
C ASP A 170 24.92 -10.38 -0.43
N VAL A 171 24.74 -11.53 0.23
CA VAL A 171 25.45 -12.78 -0.11
C VAL A 171 24.95 -13.38 -1.43
N SER A 172 23.65 -13.23 -1.72
CA SER A 172 23.04 -13.81 -2.93
C SER A 172 23.36 -13.03 -4.22
N GLU A 173 23.54 -11.71 -4.12
CA GLU A 173 23.93 -10.86 -5.26
C GLU A 173 25.44 -10.90 -5.54
N SER A 174 26.27 -11.10 -4.51
CA SER A 174 27.73 -11.21 -4.63
C SER A 174 28.22 -12.55 -5.23
N SER A 175 27.33 -13.54 -5.37
CA SER A 175 27.65 -14.88 -5.88
C SER A 175 27.38 -15.07 -7.38
N ASN A 176 26.86 -14.03 -8.06
CA ASN A 176 26.58 -14.02 -9.51
C ASN A 176 27.50 -13.07 -10.30
N GLY A 177 28.63 -12.66 -9.71
CA GLY A 177 29.67 -11.82 -10.34
C GLY A 177 30.81 -12.62 -10.96
#